data_AF-A0A960HN32-F1
#
_entry.id   AF-A0A960HN32-F1
#
_cell.length_a   1.000
_cell.length_b   1.000
_cell.length_c   1.000
_cell.angle_alpha   90.00
_cell.angle_beta   90.00
_cell.angle_gamma   90.00
#
_symmetry.space_group_name_H-M   'P 1'
#
loop_
_entity.id
_entity.type
_entity.pdbx_description
1 polymer ?
#
loop_
_entity_poly.entity_id
_entity_poly.type
_entity_poly.pdbx_seq_one_letter_code
_entity_poly.pdbx_strand_id
1 'polypeptide(L)'
;DATVDNGCLWAQPGGHLGPVRRRFERDPAGGTRFVDLDPTPLPEPGGPELVPLEATAGTLVLLHGALPHCSDVNRSERSRHAYTVHVIDGTATYPGANWLQRSADLPLRGFDAA
;
A
#
# COMPACT_ATOMS: atom_id res chain seq x y z
N ASP A 1 17.41 7.48 4.64
CA ASP A 1 17.30 7.63 3.18
C ASP A 1 16.84 6.32 2.56
N ALA A 2 16.04 6.40 1.52
CA ALA A 2 15.61 5.30 0.68
C ALA A 2 16.20 5.51 -0.72
N THR A 3 16.98 4.54 -1.17
CA THR A 3 17.65 4.51 -2.46
C THR A 3 17.30 3.23 -3.20
N VAL A 4 17.62 3.14 -4.48
CA VAL A 4 17.46 1.88 -5.24
C VAL A 4 18.18 0.72 -4.54
N ASP A 5 19.41 0.94 -4.08
CA ASP A 5 20.25 -0.10 -3.47
C ASP A 5 19.71 -0.63 -2.13
N ASN A 6 18.99 0.21 -1.37
CA ASN A 6 18.48 -0.14 -0.05
C ASN A 6 16.97 -0.43 0.01
N GLY A 7 16.34 -0.58 -1.16
CA GLY A 7 14.93 -0.98 -1.27
C GLY A 7 13.95 0.18 -1.11
N CYS A 8 14.17 1.26 -1.89
CA CYS A 8 13.14 2.28 -2.11
C CYS A 8 11.87 1.68 -2.75
N LEU A 9 10.81 2.49 -2.79
CA LEU A 9 9.58 2.12 -3.48
C LEU A 9 9.74 2.28 -4.99
N TRP A 10 8.96 1.51 -5.72
CA TRP A 10 8.76 1.61 -7.16
C TRP A 10 7.26 1.69 -7.41
N ALA A 11 6.82 2.57 -8.31
CA ALA A 11 5.40 2.76 -8.58
C ALA A 11 5.12 2.93 -10.06
N GLN A 12 3.91 2.57 -10.50
CA GLN A 12 3.46 2.75 -11.89
C GLN A 12 2.80 4.12 -12.06
N PRO A 13 3.43 5.09 -12.76
CA PRO A 13 2.82 6.40 -12.97
C PRO A 13 1.44 6.26 -13.63
N GLY A 14 0.41 6.92 -13.08
CA GLY A 14 -0.96 6.82 -13.58
C GLY A 14 -1.69 5.50 -13.30
N GLY A 15 -1.02 4.47 -12.77
CA GLY A 15 -1.61 3.14 -12.57
C GLY A 15 -2.80 3.09 -11.60
N HIS A 16 -2.95 4.13 -10.78
CA HIS A 16 -4.09 4.31 -9.88
C HIS A 16 -5.42 4.63 -10.58
N LEU A 17 -5.38 5.01 -11.86
CA LEU A 17 -6.57 5.22 -12.69
C LEU A 17 -7.13 3.91 -13.26
N GLY A 18 -6.36 2.82 -13.15
CA GLY A 18 -6.80 1.48 -13.53
C GLY A 18 -7.61 0.79 -12.42
N PRO A 19 -8.11 -0.43 -12.70
CA PRO A 19 -8.90 -1.19 -11.73
C PRO A 19 -8.05 -1.69 -10.56
N VAL A 20 -8.70 -1.99 -9.42
CA VAL A 20 -8.07 -2.82 -8.38
C VAL A 20 -8.16 -4.28 -8.82
N ARG A 21 -7.04 -5.01 -8.79
CA ARG A 21 -6.94 -6.36 -9.37
C ARG A 21 -7.44 -7.43 -8.41
N ARG A 22 -7.03 -7.33 -7.15
CA ARG A 22 -7.33 -8.30 -6.10
C ARG A 22 -7.58 -7.59 -4.78
N ARG A 23 -8.48 -8.15 -3.97
CA ARG A 23 -8.76 -7.68 -2.60
C ARG A 23 -8.44 -8.77 -1.59
N PHE A 24 -7.77 -8.40 -0.49
CA PHE A 24 -7.48 -9.30 0.61
C PHE A 24 -8.55 -9.19 1.69
N GLU A 25 -9.27 -10.28 1.92
CA GLU A 25 -10.47 -10.32 2.77
C GLU A 25 -10.33 -11.35 3.89
N ARG A 26 -11.15 -11.20 4.95
CA ARG A 26 -11.45 -12.28 5.88
C ARG A 26 -12.25 -13.36 5.17
N ASP A 27 -11.88 -14.61 5.42
CA ASP A 27 -12.69 -15.72 4.95
C ASP A 27 -13.79 -16.06 5.98
N PRO A 28 -15.07 -16.19 5.60
CA PRO A 28 -16.14 -16.65 6.48
C PRO A 28 -15.88 -18.03 7.10
N ALA A 29 -15.11 -18.90 6.44
CA ALA A 29 -14.69 -20.19 6.98
C ALA A 29 -13.51 -20.10 7.97
N GLY A 30 -12.93 -18.92 8.15
CA GLY A 30 -11.77 -18.64 9.02
C GLY A 30 -10.50 -18.28 8.24
N GLY A 31 -9.69 -17.39 8.81
CA GLY A 31 -8.47 -16.89 8.16
C GLY A 31 -8.76 -15.79 7.13
N THR A 32 -8.01 -15.80 6.03
CA THR A 32 -8.05 -14.77 4.99
C THR A 32 -7.93 -15.37 3.59
N ARG A 33 -8.50 -14.68 2.59
CA ARG A 33 -8.39 -15.06 1.17
C ARG A 33 -8.15 -13.85 0.28
N PHE A 34 -7.72 -14.11 -0.96
CA PHE A 34 -7.79 -13.12 -2.03
C PHE A 34 -9.07 -13.32 -2.84
N VAL A 35 -9.70 -12.21 -3.21
CA VAL A 35 -10.79 -12.14 -4.19
C VAL A 35 -10.25 -11.46 -5.43
N ASP A 36 -10.27 -12.17 -6.55
CA ASP A 36 -9.92 -11.61 -7.85
C ASP A 36 -11.07 -10.71 -8.34
N LEU A 37 -10.73 -9.48 -8.71
CA LEU A 37 -11.67 -8.44 -9.13
C LEU A 37 -11.51 -8.09 -10.61
N ASP A 38 -10.26 -8.09 -11.09
CA ASP A 38 -9.92 -7.74 -12.47
C ASP A 38 -8.68 -8.53 -12.91
N PRO A 39 -8.70 -9.15 -14.12
CA PRO A 39 -7.60 -9.99 -14.61
C PRO A 39 -6.43 -9.19 -15.20
N THR A 40 -6.52 -7.86 -15.28
CA THR A 40 -5.44 -7.02 -15.82
C THR A 40 -4.15 -7.25 -15.02
N PRO A 41 -3.04 -7.65 -15.68
CA PRO A 41 -1.79 -7.90 -14.99
C PRO A 41 -1.32 -6.67 -14.18
N LEU A 42 -0.65 -6.94 -13.06
CA LEU A 42 0.16 -5.93 -12.39
C LEU A 42 1.47 -5.75 -13.17
N PRO A 43 2.09 -4.56 -13.12
CA PRO A 43 3.43 -4.38 -13.67
C PRO A 43 4.40 -5.31 -12.94
N GLU A 44 5.27 -5.96 -13.70
CA GLU A 44 6.30 -6.84 -13.13
C GLU A 44 7.30 -6.02 -12.30
N PRO A 45 7.71 -6.51 -11.12
CA PRO A 45 8.80 -5.89 -10.36
C PRO A 45 10.08 -5.76 -11.22
N GLY A 46 10.65 -4.55 -11.28
CA GLY A 46 11.80 -4.24 -12.15
C GLY A 46 11.45 -4.05 -13.63
N GLY A 47 10.17 -4.11 -14.00
CA GLY A 47 9.70 -3.81 -15.34
C GLY A 47 9.78 -2.31 -15.69
N PRO A 48 9.75 -1.96 -16.98
CA PRO A 48 9.92 -0.58 -17.46
C PRO A 48 8.73 0.34 -17.13
N GLU A 49 7.62 -0.22 -16.66
CA GLU A 49 6.42 0.52 -16.27
C GLU A 49 6.53 1.15 -14.87
N LEU A 50 7.52 0.73 -14.09
CA LEU A 50 7.74 1.21 -12.73
C LEU A 50 8.88 2.22 -12.68
N VAL A 51 8.69 3.29 -11.91
CA VAL A 51 9.73 4.29 -11.64
C VAL A 51 10.14 4.23 -10.16
N PRO A 52 11.44 4.38 -9.85
CA PRO A 52 11.90 4.39 -8.46
C PRO A 52 11.50 5.70 -7.77
N LEU A 53 11.19 5.59 -6.48
CA LEU A 53 10.83 6.68 -5.60
C LEU A 53 11.88 6.79 -4.49
N GLU A 54 13.06 7.28 -4.86
CA GLU A 54 14.12 7.59 -3.90
C GLU A 54 13.74 8.80 -3.04
N ALA A 55 14.13 8.76 -1.77
CA ALA A 55 13.69 9.74 -0.79
C ALA A 55 14.74 9.93 0.31
N THR A 56 15.07 11.17 0.65
CA THR A 56 15.90 11.47 1.83
C THR A 56 15.09 11.31 3.11
N ALA A 57 15.75 11.05 4.23
CA ALA A 57 15.11 10.94 5.54
C ALA A 57 14.23 12.17 5.84
N GLY A 58 13.01 11.93 6.32
CA GLY A 58 12.01 12.97 6.58
C GLY A 58 11.08 13.29 5.39
N THR A 59 11.38 12.78 4.19
CA THR A 59 10.49 12.91 3.03
C THR A 59 9.20 12.11 3.24
N LEU A 60 8.06 12.72 2.92
CA LEU A 60 6.77 12.05 2.83
C LEU A 60 6.48 11.66 1.37
N VAL A 61 6.16 10.39 1.15
CA VAL A 61 5.64 9.90 -0.14
C VAL A 61 4.16 9.57 0.04
N LEU A 62 3.30 10.26 -0.71
CA LEU A 62 1.86 10.02 -0.69
C LEU A 62 1.47 9.06 -1.83
N LEU A 63 0.83 7.94 -1.49
CA LEU A 63 0.39 6.94 -2.45
C LEU A 63 -1.13 6.86 -2.50
N HIS A 64 -1.70 6.87 -3.69
CA HIS A 64 -3.12 6.59 -3.88
C HIS A 64 -3.43 5.11 -3.57
N GLY A 65 -4.58 4.81 -2.96
CA GLY A 65 -4.93 3.46 -2.50
C GLY A 65 -5.02 2.39 -3.60
N ALA A 66 -5.19 2.81 -4.85
CA ALA A 66 -5.21 1.93 -6.04
C ALA A 66 -3.89 1.91 -6.83
N LEU A 67 -2.86 2.68 -6.42
CA LEU A 67 -1.60 2.79 -7.14
C LEU A 67 -0.79 1.47 -7.04
N PRO A 68 -0.47 0.79 -8.15
CA PRO A 68 0.47 -0.32 -8.12
C PRO A 68 1.85 0.17 -7.69
N HIS A 69 2.38 -0.42 -6.61
CA HIS A 69 3.70 -0.13 -6.09
C HIS A 69 4.31 -1.35 -5.41
N CYS A 70 5.63 -1.41 -5.37
CA CYS A 70 6.40 -2.45 -4.70
C CYS A 70 7.71 -1.88 -4.13
N SER A 71 8.47 -2.67 -3.39
CA SER A 71 9.86 -2.37 -3.05
C SER A 71 10.71 -3.59 -3.35
N ASP A 72 11.94 -3.39 -3.81
CA ASP A 72 12.90 -4.47 -3.99
C ASP A 72 13.61 -4.81 -2.65
N VAL A 73 14.33 -5.92 -2.66
CA VAL A 73 15.17 -6.39 -1.55
C VAL A 73 16.29 -5.38 -1.28
N ASN A 74 16.50 -5.06 0.00
CA ASN A 74 17.65 -4.26 0.42
C ASN A 74 18.94 -5.09 0.27
N ARG A 75 19.85 -4.65 -0.60
CA ARG A 75 21.16 -5.29 -0.85
C ARG A 75 22.34 -4.51 -0.25
N SER A 76 22.05 -3.39 0.41
CA SER A 76 23.05 -2.53 1.03
C SER A 76 23.36 -2.94 2.46
N GLU A 77 24.40 -2.34 3.05
CA GLU A 77 24.76 -2.51 4.45
C GLU A 77 23.92 -1.64 5.41
N ARG A 78 22.97 -0.85 4.89
CA ARG A 78 22.21 0.14 5.67
C ARG A 78 20.73 -0.20 5.69
N SER A 79 20.10 -0.15 6.86
CA SER A 79 18.66 -0.32 6.98
C SER A 79 17.88 0.83 6.33
N ARG A 80 16.68 0.53 5.81
CA ARG A 80 15.74 1.50 5.24
C ARG A 80 14.48 1.56 6.09
N HIS A 81 14.55 2.28 7.21
CA HIS A 81 13.40 2.48 8.07
C HIS A 81 12.37 3.40 7.41
N ALA A 82 11.10 3.05 7.57
CA ALA A 82 9.96 3.84 7.12
C ALA A 82 8.84 3.73 8.16
N TYR A 83 8.09 4.82 8.32
CA TYR A 83 6.86 4.84 9.09
C TYR A 83 5.70 5.06 8.12
N THR A 84 4.70 4.19 8.15
CA THR A 84 3.57 4.22 7.20
C THR A 84 2.26 4.35 7.95
N VAL A 85 1.39 5.23 7.43
CA VAL A 85 0.01 5.36 7.87
C VAL A 85 -0.89 5.23 6.64
N HIS A 86 -2.01 4.51 6.79
CA HIS A 86 -3.06 4.45 5.78
C HIS A 86 -4.23 5.28 6.28
N VAL A 87 -4.69 6.20 5.44
CA VAL A 87 -5.80 7.10 5.75
C VAL A 87 -6.95 6.75 4.82
N ILE A 88 -8.17 6.81 5.35
CA ILE A 88 -9.40 6.54 4.64
C ILE A 88 -10.27 7.79 4.76
N ASP A 89 -10.93 8.18 3.69
CA ASP A 89 -11.88 9.28 3.73
C ASP A 89 -12.98 8.99 4.78
N GLY A 90 -13.31 9.97 5.61
CA GLY A 90 -14.26 9.80 6.71
C GLY A 90 -15.69 9.47 6.27
N THR A 91 -16.02 9.68 4.99
CA THR A 91 -17.32 9.35 4.39
C THR A 91 -17.32 8.00 3.65
N ALA A 92 -16.16 7.35 3.52
CA ALA A 92 -16.06 6.08 2.82
C ALA A 92 -16.64 4.92 3.65
N THR A 93 -17.35 4.02 2.97
CA THR A 93 -17.76 2.74 3.57
C THR A 93 -16.55 1.85 3.74
N TYR A 94 -16.22 1.47 4.98
CA TYR A 94 -15.19 0.47 5.27
C TYR A 94 -15.76 -0.95 5.16
N PRO A 95 -15.34 -1.78 4.20
CA PRO A 95 -15.90 -3.11 4.04
C PRO A 95 -15.69 -3.99 5.28
N GLY A 96 -16.75 -4.62 5.78
CA GLY A 96 -16.67 -5.58 6.89
C GLY A 96 -15.84 -6.83 6.56
N ALA A 97 -15.63 -7.10 5.27
CA ALA A 97 -14.76 -8.18 4.79
C ALA A 97 -13.26 -7.81 4.86
N ASN A 98 -12.88 -6.55 5.11
CA ASN A 98 -11.46 -6.20 5.24
C ASN A 98 -10.81 -6.99 6.38
N TRP A 99 -9.59 -7.48 6.15
CA TRP A 99 -8.86 -8.30 7.12
C TRP A 99 -8.66 -7.55 8.45
N LEU A 100 -8.35 -6.26 8.40
CA LEU A 100 -8.26 -5.41 9.57
C LEU A 100 -9.66 -4.94 9.93
N GLN A 101 -10.10 -5.26 11.14
CA GLN A 101 -11.29 -4.69 11.75
C GLN A 101 -10.86 -4.14 13.11
N ARG A 102 -11.33 -2.95 13.45
CA ARG A 102 -11.06 -2.30 14.72
C ARG A 102 -12.18 -2.63 15.71
N SER A 103 -11.82 -2.94 16.96
CA SER A 103 -12.81 -3.11 18.03
C SER A 103 -13.41 -1.76 18.42
N ALA A 104 -14.52 -1.80 19.18
CA ALA A 104 -15.15 -0.61 19.73
C ALA A 104 -14.20 0.20 20.65
N ASP A 105 -13.25 -0.47 21.31
CA ASP A 105 -12.28 0.18 22.22
C ASP A 105 -11.13 0.89 21.48
N LEU A 106 -10.90 0.53 20.21
CA LEU A 106 -9.85 1.13 19.37
C LEU A 106 -10.40 1.50 17.99
N PRO A 107 -11.40 2.39 17.91
CA PRO A 107 -12.02 2.74 16.64
C PRO A 107 -11.03 3.46 15.72
N LEU A 108 -11.32 3.47 14.41
CA LEU A 108 -10.63 4.38 13.49
C LEU A 108 -10.90 5.82 13.94
N ARG A 109 -9.85 6.64 13.98
CA ARG A 109 -9.92 8.05 14.37
C ARG A 109 -9.39 8.93 13.24
N GLY A 110 -10.02 10.06 13.02
CA GLY A 110 -9.55 11.10 12.10
C GLY A 110 -8.42 11.93 12.72
N PHE A 111 -8.08 13.02 12.03
CA PHE A 111 -7.07 13.99 12.47
C PHE A 111 -7.66 15.18 13.23
N ASP A 112 -8.89 15.06 13.72
CA ASP A 112 -9.49 16.13 14.52
C ASP A 112 -8.60 16.42 15.73
N ALA A 113 -8.30 17.70 15.93
CA ALA A 113 -7.58 18.14 17.10
C ALA A 113 -8.39 17.76 18.36
N ALA A 114 -7.71 17.17 19.33
CA ALA A 114 -8.26 16.92 20.65
C ALA A 114 -8.66 18.22 21.36
#